data_AF-A0A428S0Y1-F1
#
_entry.id   AF-A0A428S0Y1-F1
#
_cell.length_a   1.000
_cell.length_b   1.000
_cell.length_c   1.000
_cell.angle_alpha   90.00
_cell.angle_beta   90.00
_cell.angle_gamma   90.00
#
_symmetry.space_group_name_H-M   'P 1'
#
loop_
_entity.id
_entity.type
_entity.pdbx_description
1 polymer ?
#
loop_
_entity_poly.entity_id
_entity_poly.type
_entity_poly.pdbx_seq_one_letter_code
_entity_poly.pdbx_strand_id
1 'polypeptide(L)'
;MQESCITALKEGVLWDDLHVLAHKIAIDGLLALGILKGNKDEILVERISTAFMPHGLGHFLGMDTHDTGGHPDEADPDPMFRYLRVRRCLPAGCVVTVEPGIHFGPHMIRPYLDDKRLSQYIDEKVLDNIEDDLLITRDGSVNLTDVPKDPDELEAIMSNASSMAT
;
A
#
# COMPACT_ATOMS: atom_id res chain seq x y z
N MET A 1 -1.32 -5.65 -10.96
CA MET A 1 -0.27 -4.63 -10.77
C MET A 1 1.08 -5.13 -11.29
N GLN A 2 1.71 -6.13 -10.64
CA GLN A 2 3.02 -6.67 -11.04
C GLN A 2 3.12 -7.06 -12.52
N GLU A 3 2.25 -7.94 -13.00
CA GLU A 3 2.25 -8.39 -14.42
C GLU A 3 2.11 -7.23 -15.42
N SER A 4 1.32 -6.21 -15.08
CA SER A 4 1.13 -5.03 -15.94
C SER A 4 2.42 -4.20 -16.03
N CYS A 5 3.12 -4.02 -14.92
CA CYS A 5 4.42 -3.34 -14.89
C CYS A 5 5.47 -4.14 -15.67
N ILE A 6 5.53 -5.47 -15.48
CA ILE A 6 6.45 -6.36 -16.22
C ILE A 6 6.20 -6.29 -17.72
N THR A 7 4.93 -6.35 -18.14
CA THR A 7 4.54 -6.28 -19.56
C THR A 7 4.96 -4.97 -20.23
N ALA A 8 5.01 -3.87 -19.47
CA ALA A 8 5.38 -2.56 -19.99
C ALA A 8 6.91 -2.35 -20.08
N LEU A 9 7.73 -3.27 -19.56
CA LEU A 9 9.19 -3.17 -19.62
C LEU A 9 9.70 -3.31 -21.05
N LYS A 10 10.56 -2.37 -21.43
CA LYS A 10 11.35 -2.39 -22.67
C LYS A 10 12.48 -1.37 -22.56
N GLU A 11 13.47 -1.48 -23.44
CA GLU A 11 14.49 -0.44 -23.56
C GLU A 11 13.86 0.94 -23.79
N GLY A 12 14.40 1.95 -23.12
CA GLY A 12 14.00 3.34 -23.25
C GLY A 12 12.78 3.74 -22.42
N VAL A 13 12.06 2.80 -21.79
CA VAL A 13 10.95 3.13 -20.89
C VAL A 13 11.47 3.91 -19.69
N LEU A 14 10.78 4.98 -19.31
CA LEU A 14 11.09 5.74 -18.11
C LEU A 14 10.58 4.98 -16.88
N TRP A 15 11.45 4.73 -15.91
CA TRP A 15 11.07 3.98 -14.70
C TRP A 15 9.96 4.65 -13.91
N ASP A 16 9.98 5.99 -13.82
CA ASP A 16 8.95 6.79 -13.15
C ASP A 16 7.55 6.51 -13.75
N ASP A 17 7.44 6.30 -15.06
CA ASP A 17 6.15 5.99 -15.72
C ASP A 17 5.61 4.62 -15.28
N LEU A 18 6.48 3.63 -15.10
CA LEU A 18 6.10 2.31 -14.60
C LEU A 18 5.68 2.36 -13.14
N HIS A 19 6.35 3.21 -12.34
CA HIS A 19 5.98 3.44 -10.96
C HIS A 19 4.60 4.11 -10.85
N VAL A 20 4.35 5.13 -11.67
CA VAL A 20 3.02 5.77 -11.76
C VAL A 20 1.96 4.77 -12.26
N LEU A 21 2.29 3.88 -13.20
CA LEU A 21 1.38 2.81 -13.63
C LEU A 21 1.00 1.89 -12.46
N ALA A 22 1.97 1.50 -11.62
CA ALA A 22 1.70 0.71 -10.43
C ALA A 22 0.73 1.44 -9.48
N HIS A 23 0.97 2.73 -9.20
CA HIS A 23 0.07 3.55 -8.38
C HIS A 23 -1.34 3.67 -8.97
N LYS A 24 -1.49 3.83 -10.29
CA LYS A 24 -2.81 3.87 -10.93
C LYS A 24 -3.58 2.57 -10.72
N ILE A 25 -2.93 1.43 -10.92
CA ILE A 25 -3.55 0.11 -10.71
C ILE A 25 -3.87 -0.11 -9.23
N ALA A 26 -3.00 0.32 -8.31
CA ALA A 26 -3.24 0.28 -6.88
C ALA A 26 -4.49 1.11 -6.50
N ILE A 27 -4.62 2.32 -7.04
CA ILE A 27 -5.78 3.19 -6.81
C ILE A 27 -7.07 2.51 -7.28
N ASP A 28 -7.08 1.99 -8.51
CA ASP A 28 -8.27 1.31 -9.06
C ASP A 28 -8.67 0.11 -8.18
N GLY A 29 -7.70 -0.68 -7.71
CA GLY A 29 -7.95 -1.81 -6.81
C GLY A 29 -8.46 -1.40 -5.44
N LEU A 30 -7.84 -0.40 -4.80
CA LEU A 30 -8.24 0.08 -3.48
C LEU A 30 -9.61 0.79 -3.51
N LEU A 31 -9.95 1.47 -4.61
CA LEU A 31 -11.30 2.00 -4.85
C LEU A 31 -12.33 0.87 -4.96
N ALA A 32 -12.01 -0.19 -5.71
CA ALA A 32 -12.91 -1.34 -5.87
C ALA A 32 -13.17 -2.07 -4.55
N LEU A 33 -12.19 -2.07 -3.63
CA LEU A 33 -12.30 -2.64 -2.29
C LEU A 33 -12.99 -1.71 -1.28
N GLY A 34 -13.30 -0.46 -1.65
CA GLY A 34 -13.89 0.53 -0.75
C GLY A 34 -12.93 1.14 0.27
N ILE A 35 -11.63 0.81 0.20
CA ILE A 35 -10.59 1.38 1.07
C ILE A 35 -10.32 2.84 0.70
N LEU A 36 -10.26 3.13 -0.60
CA LEU A 36 -10.23 4.49 -1.11
C LEU A 36 -11.63 4.92 -1.56
N LYS A 37 -11.87 6.23 -1.56
CA LYS A 37 -13.11 6.85 -2.02
C LYS A 37 -12.83 8.17 -2.74
N GLY A 38 -13.74 8.57 -3.63
CA GLY A 38 -13.63 9.80 -4.40
C GLY A 38 -13.09 9.59 -5.82
N ASN A 39 -12.54 10.66 -6.41
CA ASN A 39 -12.07 10.65 -7.79
C ASN A 39 -10.64 10.08 -7.90
N LYS A 40 -10.43 9.13 -8.81
CA LYS A 40 -9.13 8.46 -8.99
C LYS A 40 -7.99 9.41 -9.37
N ASP A 41 -8.26 10.44 -10.17
CA ASP A 41 -7.24 11.36 -10.67
C ASP A 41 -6.84 12.33 -9.54
N GLU A 42 -7.79 12.76 -8.72
CA GLU A 42 -7.52 13.54 -7.50
C GLU A 42 -6.70 12.71 -6.50
N ILE A 43 -7.08 11.46 -6.23
CA ILE A 43 -6.32 10.54 -5.37
C ILE A 43 -4.87 10.39 -5.85
N LEU A 44 -4.65 10.29 -7.16
CA LEU A 44 -3.31 10.21 -7.74
C LEU A 44 -2.55 11.53 -7.58
N VAL A 45 -3.18 12.66 -7.88
CA VAL A 45 -2.58 14.01 -7.71
C VAL A 45 -2.19 14.26 -6.26
N GLU A 46 -3.05 13.86 -5.33
CA GLU A 46 -2.86 14.04 -3.89
C GLU A 46 -1.94 13.00 -3.24
N ARG A 47 -1.37 12.09 -4.05
CA ARG A 47 -0.41 11.06 -3.62
C ARG A 47 -0.94 10.11 -2.54
N ILE A 48 -2.26 9.99 -2.40
CA ILE A 48 -2.90 9.16 -1.36
C ILE A 48 -2.43 7.70 -1.42
N SER A 49 -2.23 7.18 -2.63
CA SER A 49 -1.74 5.81 -2.82
C SER A 49 -0.35 5.54 -2.23
N THR A 50 0.46 6.56 -1.94
CA THR A 50 1.77 6.40 -1.28
C THR A 50 1.63 6.03 0.21
N ALA A 51 0.46 6.24 0.82
CA ALA A 51 0.14 5.69 2.14
C ALA A 51 0.14 4.15 2.16
N PHE A 52 -0.15 3.53 1.01
CA PHE A 52 -0.30 2.09 0.84
C PHE A 52 0.86 1.47 0.07
N MET A 53 1.50 2.21 -0.84
CA MET A 53 2.73 1.81 -1.53
C MET A 53 3.80 2.88 -1.27
N PRO A 54 4.48 2.82 -0.11
CA PRO A 54 5.41 3.87 0.36
C PRO A 54 6.80 3.79 -0.28
N HIS A 55 7.11 2.69 -0.97
CA HIS A 55 8.41 2.37 -1.51
C HIS A 55 8.42 2.46 -3.03
N GLY A 56 9.62 2.56 -3.61
CA GLY A 56 9.79 2.50 -5.05
C GLY A 56 9.31 1.18 -5.66
N LEU A 57 9.01 1.19 -6.97
CA LEU A 57 8.56 0.00 -7.71
C LEU A 57 9.60 -1.14 -7.72
N GLY A 58 10.87 -0.80 -7.56
CA GLY A 58 12.00 -1.73 -7.64
C GLY A 58 13.30 -0.99 -7.93
N HIS A 59 14.34 -1.75 -8.25
CA HIS A 59 15.70 -1.26 -8.36
C HIS A 59 16.55 -2.10 -9.31
N PHE A 60 17.74 -1.61 -9.69
CA PHE A 60 18.72 -2.45 -10.38
C PHE A 60 19.23 -3.55 -9.44
N LEU A 61 19.51 -4.71 -10.02
CA LEU A 61 20.03 -5.89 -9.33
C LEU A 61 21.27 -6.42 -10.05
N GLY A 62 22.33 -6.70 -9.30
CA GLY A 62 23.57 -7.23 -9.88
C GLY A 62 24.48 -7.80 -8.81
N MET A 63 25.69 -7.25 -8.68
CA MET A 63 26.62 -7.67 -7.63
C MET A 63 26.09 -7.29 -6.25
N ASP A 64 25.48 -6.12 -6.15
CA ASP A 64 24.73 -5.66 -4.98
C ASP A 64 23.23 -5.91 -5.16
N THR A 65 22.51 -6.13 -4.06
CA THR A 65 21.04 -6.23 -4.09
C THR A 65 20.42 -4.94 -4.64
N HIS A 66 20.84 -3.78 -4.10
CA HIS A 66 20.53 -2.48 -4.67
C HIS A 66 21.72 -2.00 -5.50
N ASP A 67 21.78 -2.42 -6.77
CA ASP A 67 22.94 -2.15 -7.63
C ASP A 67 23.04 -0.66 -8.04
N THR A 68 24.23 -0.28 -8.48
CA THR A 68 24.60 1.10 -8.83
C THR A 68 23.95 1.60 -10.13
N GLY A 69 24.08 2.90 -10.42
CA GLY A 69 23.68 3.49 -11.71
C GLY A 69 22.19 3.86 -11.85
N GLY A 70 21.40 3.68 -10.80
CA GLY A 70 19.98 4.03 -10.75
C GLY A 70 19.67 5.52 -10.56
N HIS A 71 20.61 6.31 -10.02
CA HIS A 71 20.45 7.76 -9.78
C HIS A 71 19.23 8.13 -8.90
N PRO A 72 19.09 7.55 -7.69
CA PRO A 72 18.02 7.97 -6.76
C PRO A 72 18.12 9.45 -6.41
N ASP A 73 16.97 10.08 -6.14
CA ASP A 73 16.88 11.44 -5.62
C ASP A 73 16.13 11.45 -4.29
N GLU A 74 16.87 11.25 -3.20
CA GLU A 74 16.31 11.24 -1.84
C GLU A 74 15.83 12.62 -1.39
N ALA A 75 16.25 13.69 -2.08
CA ALA A 75 15.83 15.06 -1.80
C ALA A 75 14.54 15.45 -2.53
N ASP A 76 14.00 14.57 -3.39
CA ASP A 76 12.75 14.82 -4.11
C ASP A 76 11.61 15.14 -3.11
N PRO A 77 10.96 16.31 -3.23
CA PRO A 77 9.88 16.68 -2.33
C PRO A 77 8.62 15.82 -2.54
N ASP A 78 8.44 15.18 -3.69
CA ASP A 78 7.27 14.35 -3.99
C ASP A 78 7.43 12.95 -3.35
N PRO A 79 6.57 12.56 -2.39
CA PRO A 79 6.68 11.27 -1.71
C PRO A 79 6.53 10.07 -2.64
N MET A 80 5.91 10.23 -3.82
CA MET A 80 5.80 9.17 -4.81
C MET A 80 7.16 8.84 -5.44
N PHE A 81 8.06 9.81 -5.60
CA PHE A 81 9.30 9.58 -6.33
C PHE A 81 10.55 9.51 -5.44
N ARG A 82 10.50 10.06 -4.23
CA ARG A 82 11.61 10.11 -3.27
C ARG A 82 12.32 8.79 -3.03
N TYR A 83 11.57 7.69 -2.97
CA TYR A 83 12.11 6.37 -2.61
C TYR A 83 12.42 5.47 -3.81
N LEU A 84 12.34 6.01 -5.04
CA LEU A 84 12.78 5.29 -6.23
C LEU A 84 14.30 5.17 -6.26
N ARG A 85 14.78 3.94 -6.48
CA ARG A 85 16.20 3.65 -6.66
C ARG A 85 16.68 3.81 -8.11
N VAL A 86 15.73 3.91 -9.06
CA VAL A 86 15.99 4.15 -10.48
C VAL A 86 15.19 5.38 -10.93
N ARG A 87 15.88 6.43 -11.39
CA ARG A 87 15.28 7.68 -11.92
C ARG A 87 15.82 7.98 -13.31
N ARG A 88 15.60 7.05 -14.25
CA ARG A 88 16.09 7.13 -15.64
C ARG A 88 15.32 6.19 -16.57
N CYS A 89 15.54 6.35 -17.87
CA CYS A 89 15.15 5.34 -18.84
C CYS A 89 15.98 4.06 -18.68
N LEU A 90 15.34 2.91 -18.83
CA LEU A 90 16.01 1.61 -18.76
C LEU A 90 16.85 1.33 -20.02
N PRO A 91 18.16 1.09 -19.91
CA PRO A 91 18.98 0.65 -21.03
C PRO A 91 18.78 -0.85 -21.32
N ALA A 92 18.99 -1.29 -22.56
CA ALA A 92 19.04 -2.72 -22.87
C ALA A 92 20.14 -3.42 -22.04
N GLY A 93 19.84 -4.63 -21.56
CA GLY A 93 20.76 -5.47 -20.79
C GLY A 93 20.82 -5.17 -19.29
N CYS A 94 20.07 -4.19 -18.77
CA CYS A 94 19.93 -4.03 -17.32
C CYS A 94 19.10 -5.16 -16.70
N VAL A 95 19.32 -5.42 -15.41
CA VAL A 95 18.50 -6.32 -14.60
C VAL A 95 17.81 -5.50 -13.51
N VAL A 96 16.50 -5.63 -13.38
CA VAL A 96 15.66 -4.87 -12.43
C VAL A 96 14.78 -5.79 -11.62
N THR A 97 14.46 -5.40 -10.39
CA THR A 97 13.33 -5.93 -9.62
C THR A 97 12.03 -5.21 -10.04
N VAL A 98 10.91 -5.93 -10.03
CA VAL A 98 9.57 -5.35 -10.14
C VAL A 98 8.76 -5.89 -8.96
N GLU A 99 8.58 -5.05 -7.95
CA GLU A 99 8.12 -5.43 -6.62
C GLU A 99 7.03 -4.50 -6.07
N PRO A 100 5.96 -4.21 -6.84
CA PRO A 100 4.90 -3.35 -6.33
C PRO A 100 4.15 -4.06 -5.18
N GLY A 101 3.82 -3.31 -4.12
CA GLY A 101 3.21 -3.86 -2.91
C GLY A 101 2.20 -2.90 -2.27
N ILE A 102 1.19 -3.47 -1.61
CA ILE A 102 0.19 -2.73 -0.82
C ILE A 102 0.39 -3.11 0.64
N HIS A 103 0.55 -2.09 1.49
CA HIS A 103 0.82 -2.21 2.91
C HIS A 103 -0.21 -1.44 3.70
N PHE A 104 -0.65 -2.01 4.83
CA PHE A 104 -1.60 -1.40 5.75
C PHE A 104 -0.91 -0.97 7.05
N GLY A 105 0.20 -0.24 6.93
CA GLY A 105 0.99 0.19 8.09
C GLY A 105 0.38 1.43 8.76
N PRO A 106 0.02 1.38 10.06
CA PRO A 106 -0.59 2.52 10.74
C PRO A 106 0.26 3.79 10.67
N HIS A 107 1.57 3.67 10.84
CA HIS A 107 2.50 4.80 10.77
C HIS A 107 2.57 5.48 9.39
N MET A 108 2.22 4.77 8.32
CA MET A 108 2.23 5.28 6.95
C MET A 108 0.88 5.90 6.58
N ILE A 109 -0.21 5.31 7.05
CA ILE A 109 -1.57 5.75 6.75
C ILE A 109 -2.00 6.92 7.65
N ARG A 110 -1.60 6.91 8.93
CA ARG A 110 -2.05 7.90 9.93
C ARG A 110 -1.79 9.36 9.52
N PRO A 111 -0.64 9.75 8.92
CA PRO A 111 -0.44 11.11 8.44
C PRO A 111 -1.49 11.59 7.42
N TYR A 112 -2.04 10.68 6.62
CA TYR A 112 -3.10 10.99 5.65
C TYR A 112 -4.46 11.11 6.33
N LEU A 113 -4.73 10.30 7.35
CA LEU A 113 -5.98 10.36 8.13
C LEU A 113 -6.06 11.60 9.04
N ASP A 114 -4.93 12.07 9.56
CA ASP A 114 -4.87 13.25 10.41
C ASP A 114 -4.96 14.58 9.61
N ASP A 115 -4.67 14.54 8.30
CA ASP A 115 -4.88 15.68 7.41
C ASP A 115 -6.33 15.72 6.90
N LYS A 116 -7.08 16.77 7.27
CA LYS A 116 -8.49 16.97 6.86
C LYS A 116 -8.68 17.00 5.35
N ARG A 117 -7.67 17.40 4.60
CA ARG A 117 -7.70 17.49 3.13
C ARG A 117 -7.50 16.12 2.48
N LEU A 118 -6.74 15.23 3.11
CA LEU A 118 -6.36 13.93 2.56
C LEU A 118 -7.27 12.80 3.07
N SER A 119 -7.68 12.86 4.33
CA SER A 119 -8.53 11.86 4.99
C SER A 119 -9.85 11.59 4.26
N GLN A 120 -10.36 12.58 3.52
CA GLN A 120 -11.57 12.40 2.71
C GLN A 120 -11.44 11.32 1.63
N TYR A 121 -10.23 10.90 1.26
CA TYR A 121 -9.99 9.88 0.24
C TYR A 121 -9.82 8.47 0.79
N ILE A 122 -9.76 8.28 2.11
CA ILE A 122 -9.55 6.99 2.76
C ILE A 122 -10.78 6.67 3.62
N ASP A 123 -11.30 5.45 3.50
CA ASP A 123 -12.33 4.95 4.42
C ASP A 123 -11.68 4.23 5.60
N GLU A 124 -11.50 4.95 6.71
CA GLU A 124 -10.91 4.42 7.94
C GLU A 124 -11.66 3.19 8.48
N LYS A 125 -12.96 3.06 8.20
CA LYS A 125 -13.77 1.92 8.69
C LYS A 125 -13.40 0.60 8.02
N VAL A 126 -12.78 0.66 6.84
CA VAL A 126 -12.36 -0.53 6.08
C VAL A 126 -10.93 -0.94 6.45
N LEU A 127 -10.25 -0.14 7.27
CA LEU A 127 -8.86 -0.38 7.70
C LEU A 127 -8.76 -1.14 9.04
N ASP A 128 -9.89 -1.58 9.61
CA ASP A 128 -9.88 -2.36 10.84
C ASP A 128 -9.08 -3.64 10.65
N ASN A 129 -8.07 -3.82 11.50
CA ASN A 129 -7.23 -5.02 11.52
C ASN A 129 -7.72 -5.97 12.60
N ILE A 130 -7.79 -7.26 12.27
CA ILE A 130 -7.98 -8.33 13.25
C ILE A 130 -6.58 -8.79 13.69
N GLU A 131 -6.27 -8.64 14.97
CA GLU A 131 -5.01 -9.07 15.59
C GLU A 131 -5.32 -10.05 16.73
N ASP A 132 -4.57 -11.16 16.78
CA ASP A 132 -4.74 -12.22 17.78
C ASP A 132 -3.41 -12.52 18.48
N ASP A 133 -3.44 -12.57 19.82
CA ASP A 133 -2.32 -12.97 20.65
C ASP A 133 -2.36 -14.49 20.86
N LEU A 134 -1.46 -15.22 20.20
CA LEU A 134 -1.43 -16.69 20.27
C LEU A 134 -0.32 -17.21 21.18
N LEU A 135 -0.68 -17.97 22.21
CA LEU A 135 0.24 -18.80 22.97
C LEU A 135 0.50 -20.12 22.23
N ILE A 136 1.71 -20.34 21.74
CA ILE A 136 2.11 -21.61 21.16
C ILE A 136 2.38 -22.64 22.28
N THR A 137 1.80 -23.83 22.14
CA THR A 137 1.94 -24.96 23.08
C THR A 137 2.60 -26.15 22.36
N ARG A 138 2.91 -27.23 23.10
CA ARG A 138 3.51 -28.43 22.51
C ARG A 138 2.65 -29.05 21.40
N ASP A 139 1.32 -28.99 21.57
CA ASP A 139 0.38 -29.75 20.76
C ASP A 139 -0.57 -28.82 19.95
N GLY A 140 -0.28 -27.51 19.86
CA GLY A 140 -1.10 -26.53 19.12
C GLY A 140 -0.90 -25.08 19.59
N SER A 141 -1.93 -24.24 19.49
CA SER A 141 -1.94 -22.86 19.99
C SER A 141 -3.22 -22.55 20.78
N VAL A 142 -3.11 -21.64 21.74
CA VAL A 142 -4.25 -21.05 22.45
C VAL A 142 -4.34 -19.59 22.04
N ASN A 143 -5.51 -19.16 21.55
CA ASN A 143 -5.77 -17.74 21.29
C ASN A 143 -6.15 -17.05 22.60
N LEU A 144 -5.38 -16.03 22.99
CA LEU A 144 -5.59 -15.22 24.18
C LEU A 144 -6.49 -14.01 23.91
N THR A 145 -6.75 -13.67 22.64
CA THR A 145 -7.65 -12.59 22.24
C THR A 145 -9.10 -13.09 22.18
N ASP A 146 -9.85 -12.79 23.24
CA ASP A 146 -11.26 -13.16 23.41
C ASP A 146 -12.22 -12.05 22.92
N VAL A 147 -12.11 -11.72 21.63
CA VAL A 147 -12.99 -10.77 20.94
C VAL A 147 -13.67 -11.49 19.76
N PRO A 148 -14.99 -11.32 19.56
CA PRO A 148 -15.71 -11.92 18.44
C PRO A 148 -15.22 -11.34 17.11
N LYS A 149 -15.02 -12.23 16.14
CA LYS A 149 -14.46 -11.95 14.82
C LYS A 149 -15.44 -12.30 13.70
N ASP A 150 -16.41 -13.15 14.03
CA ASP A 150 -17.48 -13.51 13.12
C ASP A 150 -18.40 -12.30 12.93
N PRO A 151 -18.72 -11.91 11.69
CA PRO A 151 -19.59 -10.76 11.42
C PRO A 151 -20.96 -10.89 12.09
N ASP A 152 -21.56 -12.09 12.13
CA ASP A 152 -22.89 -12.29 12.72
C ASP A 152 -22.83 -12.11 14.25
N GLU A 153 -21.77 -12.61 14.90
CA GLU A 153 -21.53 -12.41 16.34
C GLU A 153 -21.32 -10.92 16.67
N LEU A 154 -20.55 -10.20 15.85
CA LEU A 154 -20.33 -8.77 15.98
C LEU A 154 -21.63 -7.97 15.83
N GLU A 155 -22.42 -8.26 14.79
CA GLU A 155 -23.70 -7.61 14.53
C GLU A 155 -24.71 -7.85 15.67
N ALA A 156 -24.76 -9.05 16.22
CA ALA A 156 -25.62 -9.39 17.36
C ALA A 156 -25.27 -8.57 18.61
N ILE A 157 -23.98 -8.38 18.88
CA ILE A 157 -23.51 -7.58 20.02
C ILE A 157 -23.85 -6.09 19.84
N MET A 158 -23.60 -5.53 18.64
CA MET A 158 -23.93 -4.13 18.35
C MET A 158 -25.43 -3.84 18.43
N SER A 159 -26.25 -4.80 17.99
CA SER A 159 -27.71 -4.70 18.06
C SER A 159 -28.22 -4.74 19.49
N ASN A 160 -27.65 -5.59 20.34
CA ASN A 160 -28.03 -5.70 21.75
C ASN A 160 -27.56 -4.51 22.60
N ALA A 161 -26.39 -3.93 22.30
CA ALA A 161 -25.88 -2.75 22.99
C ALA A 161 -26.80 -1.52 22.85
N SER A 162 -27.51 -1.41 21.71
CA SER A 162 -28.48 -0.33 21.47
C SER A 162 -29.76 -0.47 22.32
N SER A 163 -30.07 -1.67 22.83
CA SER A 163 -31.27 -1.93 23.64
C SER A 163 -31.10 -1.69 25.15
N MET A 164 -29.85 -1.52 25.63
CA MET A 164 -29.56 -1.22 27.04
C MET A 164 -29.37 0.28 27.33
N ALA A 165 -29.38 1.13 26.29
CA ALA A 165 -29.20 2.58 26.42
C ALA A 165 -30.53 3.37 26.43
N THR A 166 -31.68 2.71 26.55
CA THR A 166 -33.03 3.31 26.68
C THR A 166 -33.63 3.08 28.05
#